data_AF-A0A420DKB9-F1
#
_entry.id   AF-A0A420DKB9-F1
#
_cell.length_a   1.000
_cell.length_b   1.000
_cell.length_c   1.000
_cell.angle_alpha   90.00
_cell.angle_beta   90.00
_cell.angle_gamma   90.00
#
_symmetry.space_group_name_H-M   'P 1'
#
loop_
_entity.id
_entity.type
_entity.pdbx_description
1 polymer ?
#
loop_
_entity_poly.entity_id
_entity_poly.type
_entity_poly.pdbx_seq_one_letter_code
_entity_poly.pdbx_strand_id
1 'polypeptide(L)'
;MLTIIIAIVIVILLTIGLVWLIDKFIPKKMKPVVNILLWALIAFLAYNTFMSVYGEIKFNQLKNKRYAVVIESLKDIRDAQLAHRTVTGKFNGNFDNLVKFIDTAQYTITQRRDSTVKDIERTRAIGVDMFKDIVVIDTLGFVSVKDSLFKSDDRYKTMMNVPVGKPGAKFELKAGMLENIPVFEALVQKAIILDGEDKNLISKENEVVSVDGVNGPTLKVGSMEEVNTNGNWPKNYSNEN
;
A
#
# COMPACT_ATOMS: atom_id res chain seq x y z
N MET A 1 19.77 29.85 -6.08
CA MET A 1 20.42 30.50 -7.23
C MET A 1 21.88 30.85 -6.96
N LEU A 2 22.20 31.58 -5.89
CA LEU A 2 23.60 31.94 -5.56
C LEU A 2 24.52 30.72 -5.35
N THR A 3 24.04 29.66 -4.69
CA THR A 3 24.78 28.40 -4.46
C THR A 3 25.16 27.67 -5.75
N ILE A 4 24.28 27.70 -6.76
CA ILE A 4 24.53 27.07 -8.06
C ILE A 4 25.60 27.85 -8.83
N ILE A 5 25.55 29.18 -8.79
CA ILE A 5 26.54 30.05 -9.46
C ILE A 5 27.92 29.85 -8.82
N ILE A 6 28.00 29.84 -7.50
CA ILE A 6 29.27 29.60 -6.77
C ILE A 6 29.83 28.21 -7.11
N ALA A 7 29.00 27.18 -7.15
CA ALA A 7 29.43 25.83 -7.52
C ALA A 7 30.00 25.77 -8.95
N ILE A 8 29.36 26.46 -9.91
CA ILE A 8 29.84 26.53 -11.30
C ILE A 8 31.22 27.23 -11.36
N VAL A 9 31.38 28.36 -10.66
CA VAL A 9 32.66 29.10 -10.64
C VAL A 9 33.77 28.26 -10.01
N ILE A 10 33.49 27.53 -8.92
CA ILE A 10 34.44 26.62 -8.27
C ILE A 10 34.86 25.50 -9.23
N VAL A 11 33.92 24.90 -9.96
CA VAL A 11 34.23 23.86 -10.94
C VAL A 11 35.13 24.39 -12.05
N ILE A 12 34.84 25.58 -12.58
CA ILE A 12 35.69 26.22 -13.61
C ILE A 12 37.10 26.46 -13.06
N LEU A 13 37.25 27.04 -11.87
CA LEU A 13 38.55 27.26 -11.25
C LEU A 13 39.32 25.97 -10.98
N LEU A 14 38.64 24.91 -10.55
CA LEU A 14 39.24 23.58 -10.38
C LEU A 14 39.74 23.01 -11.71
N THR A 15 38.97 23.13 -12.80
CA THR A 15 39.42 22.66 -14.12
C THR A 15 40.67 23.39 -14.61
N ILE A 16 40.71 24.72 -14.46
CA ILE A 16 41.87 25.55 -14.83
C ILE A 16 43.09 25.18 -13.96
N GLY A 17 42.88 25.01 -12.65
CA GLY A 17 43.93 24.59 -11.72
C GLY A 17 44.51 23.22 -12.07
N LEU A 18 43.65 22.27 -12.45
CA LEU A 18 44.07 20.92 -12.86
C LEU A 18 44.94 20.96 -14.13
N VAL A 19 44.53 21.73 -15.14
CA VAL A 19 45.27 21.91 -16.40
C VAL A 19 46.64 22.55 -16.13
N TRP A 20 46.67 23.60 -15.32
CA TRP A 20 47.92 24.26 -14.95
C TRP A 20 48.89 23.32 -14.22
N LEU A 21 48.37 22.48 -13.32
CA LEU A 21 49.17 21.52 -12.56
C LEU A 21 49.75 20.43 -13.49
N ILE A 22 48.96 19.95 -14.45
CA ILE A 22 49.41 19.01 -15.49
C ILE A 22 50.53 19.63 -16.32
N ASP A 23 50.39 20.90 -16.74
CA ASP A 23 51.39 21.55 -17.58
C ASP A 23 52.69 21.88 -16.83
N LYS A 24 52.62 22.18 -15.53
CA LYS A 24 53.78 22.51 -14.71
C LYS A 24 54.56 21.28 -14.24
N PHE A 25 53.88 20.19 -13.87
CA PHE A 25 54.52 19.04 -13.23
C PHE A 25 54.71 17.81 -14.12
N ILE A 26 54.05 17.70 -15.28
CA ILE A 26 54.09 16.48 -16.11
C ILE A 26 55.02 16.65 -17.33
N PRO A 27 56.08 15.81 -17.48
CA PRO A 27 56.97 15.84 -18.63
C PRO A 27 56.22 15.64 -19.96
N LYS A 28 56.65 16.32 -21.04
CA LYS A 28 55.99 16.27 -22.35
C LYS A 28 55.74 14.85 -22.90
N LYS A 29 56.60 13.88 -22.58
CA LYS A 29 56.46 12.48 -23.00
C LYS A 29 55.37 11.70 -22.24
N MET A 30 55.00 12.12 -21.04
CA MET A 30 53.98 11.48 -20.18
C MET A 30 52.58 12.07 -20.36
N LYS A 31 52.47 13.27 -20.96
CA LYS A 31 51.17 13.93 -21.23
C LYS A 31 50.17 13.04 -22.00
N PRO A 32 50.57 12.27 -23.04
CA PRO A 32 49.64 11.39 -23.75
C PRO A 32 49.08 10.27 -22.85
N VAL A 33 49.93 9.69 -21.98
CA VAL A 33 49.54 8.61 -21.05
C VAL A 33 48.54 9.13 -20.02
N VAL A 34 48.81 10.31 -19.45
CA VAL A 34 47.93 10.95 -18.46
C VAL A 34 46.59 11.33 -19.09
N ASN A 35 46.58 11.81 -20.34
CA ASN A 35 45.33 12.08 -21.06
C ASN A 35 44.50 10.80 -21.29
N ILE A 36 45.13 9.70 -21.69
CA ILE A 36 44.44 8.41 -21.87
C ILE A 36 43.85 7.94 -20.53
N LEU A 37 44.61 8.07 -19.44
CA LEU A 37 44.15 7.71 -18.10
C LEU A 37 42.99 8.61 -17.62
N LEU A 38 43.05 9.91 -17.90
CA LEU A 38 41.95 10.84 -17.65
C LEU A 38 40.69 10.47 -18.46
N TRP A 39 40.84 10.13 -19.74
CA TRP A 39 39.73 9.65 -20.56
C TRP A 39 39.12 8.35 -20.03
N ALA A 40 39.95 7.40 -19.60
CA ALA A 40 39.49 6.17 -18.97
C ALA A 40 38.74 6.46 -17.64
N LEU A 41 39.25 7.40 -16.83
CA LEU A 41 38.60 7.83 -15.60
C LEU A 41 37.26 8.52 -15.88
N ILE A 42 37.17 9.36 -16.91
CA ILE A 42 35.92 10.00 -17.34
C ILE A 42 34.90 8.95 -17.77
N ALA A 43 35.31 7.95 -18.57
CA ALA A 43 34.43 6.87 -18.99
C ALA A 43 33.94 6.03 -17.79
N PHE A 44 34.81 5.74 -16.83
CA PHE A 44 34.46 5.03 -15.60
C PHE A 44 33.46 5.83 -14.74
N LEU A 45 33.70 7.12 -14.54
CA LEU A 45 32.79 8.00 -13.79
C LEU A 45 31.45 8.16 -14.50
N ALA A 46 31.43 8.28 -15.83
CA ALA A 46 30.21 8.35 -16.62
C ALA A 46 29.38 7.06 -16.49
N TYR A 47 30.02 5.88 -16.57
CA TYR A 47 29.36 4.60 -16.36
C TYR A 47 28.75 4.48 -14.96
N ASN A 48 29.50 4.82 -13.91
CA ASN A 48 28.99 4.76 -12.54
C ASN A 48 27.81 5.71 -12.31
N THR A 49 27.86 6.92 -12.89
CA THR A 49 26.77 7.89 -12.80
C THR A 49 25.51 7.38 -13.50
N PHE A 50 25.67 6.79 -14.69
CA PHE A 50 24.56 6.18 -15.42
C PHE A 50 23.96 5.00 -14.65
N MET A 51 24.80 4.10 -14.12
CA MET A 51 24.34 2.93 -13.38
C MET A 51 23.61 3.31 -12.09
N SER A 52 24.05 4.37 -11.40
CA SER A 52 23.38 4.91 -10.22
C SER A 52 21.94 5.34 -10.52
N VAL A 53 21.74 6.14 -11.57
CA VAL A 53 20.39 6.60 -11.98
C VAL A 53 19.54 5.43 -12.49
N TYR A 54 20.13 4.55 -13.31
CA TYR A 54 19.41 3.41 -13.86
C TYR A 54 18.96 2.42 -12.78
N GLY A 55 19.78 2.21 -11.73
CA GLY A 55 19.43 1.41 -10.57
C GLY A 55 18.19 1.91 -9.85
N GLU A 56 18.11 3.22 -9.58
CA GLU A 56 16.92 3.82 -8.94
C GLU A 56 15.65 3.68 -9.80
N ILE A 57 15.77 3.83 -11.13
CA ILE A 57 14.63 3.66 -12.05
C ILE A 57 14.12 2.22 -12.02
N LYS A 58 15.02 1.24 -12.14
CA LYS A 58 14.66 -0.18 -12.11
C LYS A 58 14.01 -0.57 -10.78
N PHE A 59 14.55 -0.06 -9.68
CA PHE A 59 13.98 -0.26 -8.35
C PHE A 59 12.55 0.29 -8.27
N ASN A 60 12.30 1.52 -8.73
CA ASN A 60 10.97 2.11 -8.70
C ASN A 60 9.96 1.34 -9.59
N GLN A 61 10.38 0.88 -10.77
CA GLN A 61 9.53 0.05 -11.64
C GLN A 61 9.15 -1.27 -10.97
N LEU A 62 10.14 -1.95 -10.38
CA LEU A 62 9.90 -3.21 -9.68
C LEU A 62 9.05 -3.01 -8.42
N LYS A 63 9.32 -1.96 -7.65
CA LYS A 63 8.55 -1.56 -6.48
C LYS A 63 7.09 -1.40 -6.83
N ASN A 64 6.78 -0.59 -7.85
CA ASN A 64 5.40 -0.34 -8.26
C ASN A 64 4.69 -1.63 -8.69
N LYS A 65 5.39 -2.50 -9.44
CA LYS A 65 4.87 -3.80 -9.85
C LYS A 65 4.57 -4.71 -8.65
N ARG A 66 5.50 -4.82 -7.69
CA ARG A 66 5.32 -5.66 -6.50
C ARG A 66 4.24 -5.09 -5.58
N TYR A 67 4.23 -3.78 -5.35
CA TYR A 67 3.22 -3.11 -4.52
C TYR A 67 1.83 -3.30 -5.08
N ALA A 68 1.61 -3.16 -6.39
CA ALA A 68 0.30 -3.39 -7.00
C ALA A 68 -0.26 -4.79 -6.67
N VAL A 69 0.56 -5.84 -6.76
CA VAL A 69 0.14 -7.22 -6.46
C VAL A 69 -0.18 -7.41 -4.97
N VAL A 70 0.65 -6.85 -4.08
CA VAL A 70 0.42 -6.92 -2.63
C VAL A 70 -0.81 -6.11 -2.22
N ILE A 71 -1.03 -4.95 -2.82
CA ILE A 71 -2.19 -4.09 -2.57
C ILE A 71 -3.49 -4.80 -2.94
N GLU A 72 -3.55 -5.48 -4.09
CA GLU A 72 -4.72 -6.29 -4.45
C GLU A 72 -4.99 -7.39 -3.41
N SER A 73 -3.95 -8.05 -2.91
CA SER A 73 -4.11 -9.04 -1.82
C SER A 73 -4.58 -8.40 -0.50
N LEU A 74 -4.10 -7.20 -0.16
CA LEU A 74 -4.55 -6.46 1.02
C LEU A 74 -6.01 -5.96 0.87
N LYS A 75 -6.44 -5.59 -0.35
CA LYS A 75 -7.85 -5.27 -0.63
C LYS A 75 -8.73 -6.51 -0.45
N ASP A 76 -8.32 -7.67 -0.94
CA ASP A 76 -9.04 -8.92 -0.72
C ASP A 76 -9.22 -9.23 0.78
N ILE A 77 -8.15 -9.04 1.58
CA ILE A 77 -8.21 -9.20 3.04
C ILE A 77 -9.18 -8.18 3.65
N ARG A 78 -9.11 -6.90 3.24
CA ARG A 78 -10.00 -5.85 3.73
C ARG A 78 -11.46 -6.19 3.45
N ASP A 79 -11.77 -6.59 2.23
CA ASP A 79 -13.15 -6.82 1.81
C ASP A 79 -13.71 -8.08 2.50
N ALA A 80 -12.89 -9.11 2.71
CA ALA A 80 -13.22 -10.26 3.55
C ALA A 80 -13.48 -9.87 5.03
N GLN A 81 -12.67 -8.97 5.59
CA GLN A 81 -12.86 -8.47 6.95
C GLN A 81 -14.14 -7.63 7.09
N LEU A 82 -14.43 -6.77 6.11
CA LEU A 82 -15.67 -6.00 6.06
C LEU A 82 -16.89 -6.92 5.96
N ALA A 83 -16.82 -7.97 5.14
CA ALA A 83 -17.85 -9.00 5.08
C ALA A 83 -18.08 -9.70 6.43
N HIS A 84 -16.98 -10.08 7.09
CA HIS A 84 -17.03 -10.70 8.41
C HIS A 84 -17.69 -9.77 9.43
N ARG A 85 -17.38 -8.48 9.41
CA ARG A 85 -18.03 -7.47 10.26
C ARG A 85 -19.51 -7.31 9.93
N THR A 86 -19.91 -7.32 8.66
CA THR A 86 -21.33 -7.19 8.28
C THR A 86 -22.17 -8.36 8.79
N VAL A 87 -21.63 -9.59 8.76
CA VAL A 87 -22.37 -10.79 9.18
C VAL A 87 -22.28 -11.05 10.69
N THR A 88 -21.11 -10.88 11.30
CA THR A 88 -20.88 -11.26 12.72
C THR A 88 -20.83 -10.06 13.68
N GLY A 89 -20.74 -8.84 13.15
CA GLY A 89 -20.55 -7.61 13.92
C GLY A 89 -19.11 -7.36 14.42
N LYS A 90 -18.15 -8.26 14.13
CA LYS A 90 -16.74 -8.14 14.59
C LYS A 90 -15.76 -8.43 13.46
N PHE A 91 -14.49 -8.06 13.64
CA PHE A 91 -13.39 -8.48 12.76
C PHE A 91 -12.73 -9.77 13.27
N ASN A 92 -12.00 -10.45 12.39
CA ASN A 92 -11.32 -11.70 12.70
C ASN A 92 -9.79 -11.52 12.72
N GLY A 93 -9.13 -11.97 13.79
CA GLY A 93 -7.67 -11.89 13.91
C GLY A 93 -6.93 -13.11 13.36
N ASN A 94 -7.64 -14.13 12.86
CA ASN A 94 -7.03 -15.37 12.39
C ASN A 94 -7.46 -15.67 10.94
N PHE A 95 -6.46 -15.86 10.07
CA PHE A 95 -6.67 -16.15 8.65
C PHE A 95 -7.44 -17.45 8.41
N ASP A 96 -7.17 -18.53 9.15
CA ASP A 96 -7.86 -19.81 8.96
C ASP A 96 -9.36 -19.69 9.24
N ASN A 97 -9.72 -18.90 10.25
CA ASN A 97 -11.12 -18.62 10.57
C ASN A 97 -11.76 -17.69 9.54
N LEU A 98 -10.99 -16.74 8.99
CA LEU A 98 -11.47 -15.88 7.91
C LEU A 98 -11.73 -16.67 6.62
N VAL A 99 -10.84 -17.62 6.26
CA VAL A 99 -11.04 -18.52 5.11
C VAL A 99 -12.30 -19.37 5.32
N LYS A 100 -12.46 -20.00 6.49
CA LYS A 100 -13.65 -20.79 6.83
C LYS A 100 -14.93 -19.96 6.79
N PHE A 101 -14.86 -18.71 7.24
CA PHE A 101 -15.98 -17.78 7.15
C PHE A 101 -16.37 -17.53 5.69
N ILE A 102 -15.41 -17.25 4.80
CA ILE A 102 -15.69 -17.02 3.38
C ILE A 102 -16.36 -18.23 2.73
N ASP A 103 -15.94 -19.45 3.09
CA ASP A 103 -16.51 -20.69 2.54
C ASP A 103 -17.93 -20.99 3.02
N THR A 104 -18.27 -20.59 4.25
CA THR A 104 -19.52 -21.00 4.91
C THR A 104 -20.58 -19.90 5.00
N ALA A 105 -20.16 -18.64 5.00
CA ALA A 105 -21.03 -17.53 5.31
C ALA A 105 -21.83 -17.04 4.10
N GLN A 106 -23.00 -16.49 4.39
CA GLN A 106 -23.90 -15.90 3.42
C GLN A 106 -24.32 -14.51 3.88
N TYR A 107 -24.39 -13.57 2.93
CA TYR A 107 -25.04 -12.28 3.11
C TYR A 107 -26.55 -12.44 3.14
N THR A 108 -27.18 -11.82 4.14
CA THR A 108 -28.63 -11.68 4.20
C THR A 108 -29.05 -10.46 3.39
N ILE A 109 -29.81 -10.66 2.31
CA ILE A 109 -30.41 -9.55 1.57
C ILE A 109 -31.62 -9.08 2.37
N THR A 110 -31.52 -7.90 2.96
CA THR A 110 -32.62 -7.27 3.71
C THR A 110 -33.21 -6.11 2.93
N GLN A 111 -34.53 -6.03 2.89
CA GLN A 111 -35.26 -4.88 2.37
C GLN A 111 -35.88 -4.11 3.52
N ARG A 112 -35.55 -2.83 3.61
CA ARG A 112 -36.20 -1.90 4.52
C ARG A 112 -37.38 -1.24 3.81
N ARG A 113 -38.59 -1.39 4.35
CA ARG A 113 -39.77 -0.63 3.92
C ARG A 113 -40.36 0.15 5.08
N ASP A 114 -40.65 1.41 4.83
CA ASP A 114 -41.35 2.26 5.78
C ASP A 114 -42.85 2.03 5.58
N SER A 115 -43.55 1.68 6.66
CA SER A 115 -44.97 1.37 6.65
C SER A 115 -45.66 2.14 7.75
N THR A 116 -46.84 2.67 7.46
CA THR A 116 -47.64 3.39 8.45
C THR A 116 -48.72 2.46 8.99
N VAL A 117 -48.77 2.26 10.30
CA VAL A 117 -49.74 1.37 10.97
C VAL A 117 -50.55 2.19 11.96
N LYS A 118 -51.85 1.89 12.09
CA LYS A 118 -52.75 2.58 13.03
C LYS A 118 -52.26 2.40 14.48
N ASP A 119 -52.11 3.50 15.18
CA ASP A 119 -51.73 3.52 16.60
C ASP A 119 -53.00 3.31 17.44
N ILE A 120 -53.22 2.06 17.84
CA ILE A 120 -54.43 1.63 18.54
C ILE A 120 -54.57 2.34 19.90
N GLU A 121 -53.46 2.59 20.60
CA GLU A 121 -53.46 3.19 21.94
C GLU A 121 -53.79 4.68 21.88
N ARG A 122 -53.13 5.43 20.99
CA ARG A 122 -53.42 6.86 20.81
C ARG A 122 -54.77 7.11 20.17
N THR A 123 -55.18 6.25 19.23
CA THR A 123 -56.52 6.35 18.63
C THR A 123 -57.62 6.17 19.69
N ARG A 124 -57.44 5.22 20.63
CA ARG A 124 -58.40 5.01 21.73
C ARG A 124 -58.40 6.18 22.72
N ALA A 125 -57.25 6.80 22.97
CA ALA A 125 -57.12 7.92 23.90
C ALA A 125 -57.69 9.25 23.37
N ILE A 126 -57.57 9.52 22.07
CA ILE A 126 -57.90 10.81 21.45
C ILE A 126 -59.25 10.76 20.69
N GLY A 127 -59.73 9.56 20.34
CA GLY A 127 -60.99 9.37 19.61
C GLY A 127 -60.91 9.70 18.11
N VAL A 128 -59.73 9.99 17.59
CA VAL A 128 -59.42 10.24 16.17
C VAL A 128 -58.38 9.23 15.71
N ASP A 129 -58.48 8.76 14.47
CA ASP A 129 -57.54 7.80 13.88
C ASP A 129 -56.12 8.37 13.81
N MET A 130 -55.26 7.88 14.70
CA MET A 130 -53.83 8.21 14.75
C MET A 130 -53.02 7.09 14.12
N PHE A 131 -51.97 7.44 13.39
CA PHE A 131 -51.07 6.48 12.76
C PHE A 131 -49.64 6.65 13.29
N LYS A 132 -48.90 5.56 13.34
CA LYS A 132 -47.47 5.53 13.66
C LYS A 132 -46.70 4.95 12.49
N ASP A 133 -45.54 5.54 12.24
CA ASP A 133 -44.61 5.02 11.24
C ASP A 133 -43.76 3.92 11.86
N ILE A 134 -43.72 2.77 11.19
CA ILE A 134 -42.89 1.64 11.55
C ILE A 134 -41.94 1.31 10.41
N VAL A 135 -40.76 0.82 10.77
CA VAL A 135 -39.79 0.32 9.81
C VAL A 135 -39.86 -1.20 9.84
N VAL A 136 -40.25 -1.80 8.72
CA VAL A 136 -40.27 -3.26 8.56
C VAL A 136 -39.03 -3.67 7.77
N ILE A 137 -38.26 -4.60 8.32
CA ILE A 137 -37.07 -5.17 7.68
C ILE A 137 -37.41 -6.61 7.29
N ASP A 138 -37.63 -6.84 5.99
CA ASP A 138 -37.94 -8.16 5.44
C ASP A 138 -36.66 -8.78 4.86
N THR A 139 -36.44 -10.09 5.06
CA THR A 139 -35.29 -10.81 4.49
C THR A 139 -35.69 -11.44 3.16
N LEU A 140 -35.12 -10.98 2.04
CA LEU A 140 -35.45 -11.42 0.69
C LEU A 140 -34.72 -12.69 0.24
N GLY A 141 -33.57 -12.99 0.85
CA GLY A 141 -32.79 -14.17 0.50
C GLY A 141 -31.35 -14.13 1.03
N PHE A 142 -30.56 -15.11 0.58
CA PHE A 142 -29.17 -15.28 0.98
C PHE A 142 -28.25 -15.38 -0.24
N VAL A 143 -27.08 -14.74 -0.18
CA VAL A 143 -26.03 -14.82 -1.22
C VAL A 143 -24.72 -15.22 -0.57
N SER A 144 -23.98 -16.16 -1.16
CA SER A 144 -22.68 -16.59 -0.63
C SER A 144 -21.66 -15.45 -0.60
N VAL A 145 -20.93 -15.31 0.50
CA VAL A 145 -19.83 -14.33 0.61
C VAL A 145 -18.74 -14.62 -0.42
N LYS A 146 -18.43 -15.91 -0.63
CA LYS A 146 -17.49 -16.36 -1.65
C LYS A 146 -17.84 -15.81 -3.03
N ASP A 147 -19.07 -16.03 -3.48
CA ASP A 147 -19.49 -15.67 -4.83
C ASP A 147 -19.52 -14.16 -5.03
N SER A 148 -19.85 -13.40 -3.97
CA SER A 148 -19.91 -11.94 -4.01
C SER A 148 -18.54 -11.29 -4.08
N LEU A 149 -17.54 -11.80 -3.35
CA LEU A 149 -16.22 -11.17 -3.24
C LEU A 149 -15.22 -11.75 -4.24
N PHE A 150 -15.22 -13.07 -4.38
CA PHE A 150 -14.20 -13.80 -5.14
C PHE A 150 -14.75 -14.43 -6.41
N LYS A 151 -16.07 -14.38 -6.64
CA LYS A 151 -16.73 -15.03 -7.78
C LYS A 151 -16.32 -16.50 -7.85
N SER A 152 -15.69 -16.91 -8.93
CA SER A 152 -15.19 -18.28 -9.14
C SER A 152 -13.72 -18.47 -8.76
N ASP A 153 -13.04 -17.47 -8.20
CA ASP A 153 -11.62 -17.54 -7.85
C ASP A 153 -11.41 -18.07 -6.42
N ASP A 154 -10.39 -18.90 -6.24
CA ASP A 154 -10.01 -19.51 -4.97
C ASP A 154 -8.85 -18.76 -4.28
N ARG A 155 -8.47 -17.57 -4.76
CA ARG A 155 -7.41 -16.71 -4.22
C ARG A 155 -7.51 -16.40 -2.72
N TYR A 156 -8.72 -16.42 -2.17
CA TYR A 156 -8.96 -16.23 -0.72
C TYR A 156 -8.29 -17.31 0.13
N LYS A 157 -8.05 -18.52 -0.38
CA LYS A 157 -7.38 -19.60 0.35
C LYS A 157 -5.89 -19.29 0.59
N THR A 158 -5.28 -18.50 -0.29
CA THR A 158 -3.87 -18.13 -0.24
C THR A 158 -3.63 -16.72 0.29
N MET A 159 -4.67 -15.98 0.70
CA MET A 159 -4.57 -14.58 1.12
C MET A 159 -3.68 -14.35 2.35
N MET A 160 -3.38 -15.39 3.13
CA MET A 160 -2.43 -15.31 4.25
C MET A 160 -0.99 -15.07 3.77
N ASN A 161 -0.64 -15.55 2.57
CA ASN A 161 0.71 -15.51 2.06
C ASN A 161 0.94 -14.25 1.23
N VAL A 162 2.10 -13.64 1.38
CA VAL A 162 2.51 -12.52 0.55
C VAL A 162 2.89 -13.07 -0.84
N PRO A 163 2.25 -12.60 -1.93
CA PRO A 163 2.43 -13.19 -3.27
C PRO A 163 3.80 -12.88 -3.89
N VAL A 164 4.50 -11.86 -3.41
CA VAL A 164 5.78 -11.38 -3.96
C VAL A 164 6.77 -11.04 -2.84
N GLY A 165 8.07 -11.13 -3.14
CA GLY A 165 9.14 -10.86 -2.18
C GLY A 165 9.69 -12.15 -1.56
N LYS A 166 9.96 -12.12 -0.26
CA LYS A 166 10.57 -13.25 0.45
C LYS A 166 9.68 -14.50 0.42
N PRO A 167 10.17 -15.68 -0.03
CA PRO A 167 9.39 -16.90 -0.05
C PRO A 167 8.86 -17.29 1.34
N GLY A 168 7.57 -17.60 1.44
CA GLY A 168 6.92 -18.01 2.69
C GLY A 168 6.57 -16.86 3.64
N ALA A 169 6.73 -15.60 3.22
CA ALA A 169 6.25 -14.47 4.00
C ALA A 169 4.72 -14.49 4.11
N LYS A 170 4.22 -14.10 5.29
CA LYS A 170 2.79 -14.00 5.60
C LYS A 170 2.44 -12.58 6.02
N PHE A 171 1.18 -12.19 5.79
CA PHE A 171 0.64 -10.97 6.36
C PHE A 171 0.45 -11.13 7.87
N GLU A 172 0.74 -10.07 8.63
CA GLU A 172 0.38 -10.00 10.04
C GLU A 172 -1.04 -9.45 10.14
N LEU A 173 -1.94 -10.22 10.75
CA LEU A 173 -3.33 -9.82 10.95
C LEU A 173 -3.62 -9.72 12.44
N LYS A 174 -4.20 -8.59 12.83
CA LYS A 174 -4.67 -8.31 14.19
C LYS A 174 -6.10 -7.79 14.12
N ALA A 175 -6.91 -8.19 15.10
CA ALA A 175 -8.27 -7.67 15.26
C ALA A 175 -8.52 -7.41 16.73
N GLY A 176 -9.32 -6.39 17.02
CA GLY A 176 -9.61 -5.95 18.38
C GLY A 176 -10.84 -5.05 18.44
N MET A 177 -10.99 -4.38 19.58
CA MET A 177 -12.03 -3.39 19.84
C MET A 177 -11.37 -2.12 20.36
N LEU A 178 -11.72 -0.99 19.77
CA LEU A 178 -11.32 0.34 20.20
C LEU A 178 -12.59 1.10 20.59
N GLU A 179 -12.74 1.47 21.87
CA GLU A 179 -13.94 2.18 22.38
C GLU A 179 -15.28 1.54 21.97
N ASN A 180 -15.38 0.21 22.07
CA ASN A 180 -16.53 -0.62 21.63
C ASN A 180 -16.76 -0.66 20.10
N ILE A 181 -15.85 -0.13 19.30
CA ILE A 181 -15.88 -0.22 17.85
C ILE A 181 -14.89 -1.32 17.41
N PRO A 182 -15.32 -2.32 16.63
CA PRO A 182 -14.40 -3.33 16.13
C PRO A 182 -13.39 -2.69 15.18
N VAL A 183 -12.12 -3.05 15.35
CA VAL A 183 -10.99 -2.61 14.50
C VAL A 183 -10.15 -3.80 14.06
N PHE A 184 -9.45 -3.64 12.95
CA PHE A 184 -8.50 -4.63 12.45
C PHE A 184 -7.32 -3.93 11.80
N GLU A 185 -6.19 -4.64 11.75
CA GLU A 185 -5.01 -4.22 11.03
C GLU A 185 -4.39 -5.44 10.36
N ALA A 186 -4.18 -5.33 9.05
CA ALA A 186 -3.35 -6.27 8.30
C ALA A 186 -2.15 -5.52 7.75
N LEU A 187 -0.94 -6.00 8.04
CA LEU A 187 0.31 -5.33 7.67
C LEU A 187 1.35 -6.29 7.10
N VAL A 188 2.25 -5.71 6.31
CA VAL A 188 3.46 -6.37 5.79
C VAL A 188 4.59 -5.33 5.73
N GLN A 189 5.81 -5.77 6.02
CA GLN A 189 6.98 -4.90 5.95
C GLN A 189 7.41 -4.68 4.49
N LYS A 190 7.73 -3.43 4.12
CA LYS A 190 8.23 -3.10 2.77
C LYS A 190 9.50 -3.87 2.43
N ALA A 191 10.38 -4.08 3.41
CA ALA A 191 11.60 -4.88 3.26
C ALA A 191 11.33 -6.32 2.82
N ILE A 192 10.19 -6.91 3.23
CA ILE A 192 9.79 -8.26 2.83
C ILE A 192 9.29 -8.27 1.38
N ILE A 193 8.55 -7.24 0.97
CA ILE A 193 8.03 -7.09 -0.40
C ILE A 193 9.18 -6.87 -1.40
N LEU A 194 10.13 -6.03 -1.02
CA LEU A 194 11.28 -5.63 -1.84
C LEU A 194 12.52 -6.50 -1.61
N ASP A 195 12.33 -7.71 -1.06
CA ASP A 195 13.42 -8.67 -0.85
C ASP A 195 14.19 -8.94 -2.17
N GLY A 196 15.52 -8.97 -2.08
CA GLY A 196 16.43 -9.11 -3.22
C GLY A 196 16.94 -7.79 -3.84
N GLU A 197 16.44 -6.63 -3.41
CA GLU A 197 16.89 -5.32 -3.87
C GLU A 197 17.94 -4.67 -2.95
N ASP A 198 18.53 -3.55 -3.38
CA ASP A 198 19.54 -2.81 -2.62
C ASP A 198 18.99 -2.31 -1.28
N LYS A 199 19.68 -2.68 -0.19
CA LYS A 199 19.29 -2.32 1.19
C LYS A 199 19.21 -0.81 1.41
N ASN A 200 20.05 -0.01 0.75
CA ASN A 200 20.03 1.44 0.85
C ASN A 200 18.75 2.01 0.23
N LEU A 201 18.31 1.46 -0.91
CA LEU A 201 17.07 1.88 -1.56
C LEU A 201 15.84 1.48 -0.73
N ILE A 202 15.87 0.31 -0.09
CA ILE A 202 14.81 -0.12 0.84
C ILE A 202 14.76 0.79 2.07
N SER A 203 15.90 1.13 2.67
CA SER A 203 15.96 2.05 3.82
C SER A 203 15.44 3.44 3.44
N LYS A 204 15.87 3.98 2.28
CA LYS A 204 15.36 5.24 1.74
C LYS A 204 13.84 5.22 1.57
N GLU A 205 13.29 4.12 1.06
CA GLU A 205 11.84 3.91 0.87
C GLU A 205 11.07 3.77 2.20
N ASN A 206 11.68 3.23 3.26
CA ASN A 206 11.07 3.14 4.58
C ASN A 206 10.90 4.50 5.26
N GLU A 207 11.76 5.47 4.91
CA GLU A 207 11.74 6.84 5.42
C GLU A 207 10.87 7.79 4.56
N VAL A 208 10.31 7.30 3.45
CA VAL A 208 9.45 8.12 2.59
C VAL A 208 8.19 8.54 3.34
N VAL A 209 8.00 9.86 3.42
CA VAL A 209 6.75 10.52 3.80
C VAL A 209 6.30 11.34 2.58
N SER A 210 5.35 10.81 1.82
CA SER A 210 4.88 11.43 0.59
C SER A 210 3.38 11.17 0.39
N VAL A 211 2.69 12.09 -0.27
CA VAL A 211 1.29 11.93 -0.66
C VAL A 211 1.16 10.85 -1.75
N ASP A 212 2.19 10.72 -2.60
CA ASP A 212 2.22 9.79 -3.73
C ASP A 212 2.92 8.45 -3.41
N GLY A 213 3.35 8.28 -2.15
CA GLY A 213 4.04 7.10 -1.64
C GLY A 213 3.29 6.41 -0.50
N VAL A 214 3.72 5.19 -0.18
CA VAL A 214 3.25 4.48 1.01
C VAL A 214 4.01 5.04 2.20
N ASN A 215 3.32 5.59 3.19
CA ASN A 215 3.99 6.20 4.35
C ASN A 215 4.47 5.16 5.35
N GLY A 216 5.72 5.30 5.80
CA GLY A 216 6.35 4.46 6.81
C GLY A 216 6.95 3.14 6.28
N PRO A 217 7.45 2.27 7.18
CA PRO A 217 8.16 1.04 6.81
C PRO A 217 7.24 -0.14 6.45
N THR A 218 5.94 0.01 6.65
CA THR A 218 4.94 -1.05 6.44
C THR A 218 3.90 -0.62 5.42
N LEU A 219 3.42 -1.60 4.64
CA LEU A 219 2.21 -1.48 3.85
C LEU A 219 1.09 -2.12 4.67
N LYS A 220 0.06 -1.33 5.00
CA LYS A 220 -1.00 -1.77 5.92
C LYS A 220 -2.39 -1.35 5.46
N VAL A 221 -3.37 -2.13 5.87
CA VAL A 221 -4.80 -1.84 5.72
C VAL A 221 -5.49 -1.96 7.07
N GLY A 222 -6.29 -0.94 7.38
CA GLY A 222 -6.87 -0.77 8.70
C GLY A 222 -5.90 -0.17 9.72
N SER A 223 -6.39 -0.02 10.95
CA SER A 223 -5.62 0.47 12.09
C SER A 223 -6.16 -0.14 13.38
N MET A 224 -5.27 -0.47 14.32
CA MET A 224 -5.66 -0.85 15.68
C MET A 224 -5.83 0.37 16.60
N GLU A 225 -5.24 1.51 16.23
CA GLU A 225 -5.21 2.74 17.04
C GLU A 225 -6.35 3.70 16.70
N GLU A 226 -6.92 3.58 15.49
CA GLU A 226 -7.97 4.45 14.99
C GLU A 226 -9.04 3.63 14.28
N VAL A 227 -10.27 4.14 14.23
CA VAL A 227 -11.37 3.52 13.47
C VAL A 227 -11.17 3.81 11.99
N ASN A 228 -10.26 3.07 11.37
CA ASN A 228 -9.95 3.19 9.95
C ASN A 228 -9.86 1.80 9.32
N THR A 229 -10.44 1.64 8.13
CA THR A 229 -10.39 0.41 7.32
C THR A 229 -9.69 0.62 5.97
N ASN A 230 -9.13 1.82 5.75
CA ASN A 230 -8.43 2.18 4.52
C ASN A 230 -6.97 1.71 4.55
N GLY A 231 -6.40 1.60 3.35
CA GLY A 231 -4.97 1.34 3.15
C GLY A 231 -4.12 2.60 3.33
N ASN A 232 -2.84 2.43 3.67
CA ASN A 232 -1.87 3.52 3.75
C ASN A 232 -1.17 3.86 2.41
N TRP A 233 -1.77 3.46 1.29
CA TRP A 233 -1.22 3.67 -0.05
C TRP A 233 -2.08 4.66 -0.87
N PRO A 234 -1.47 5.41 -1.81
CA PRO A 234 -2.20 6.29 -2.70
C PRO A 234 -2.93 5.53 -3.81
N LYS A 235 -3.92 6.18 -4.42
CA LYS A 235 -4.78 5.59 -5.47
C LYS A 235 -4.02 5.23 -6.75
N ASN A 236 -2.83 5.77 -6.96
CA ASN A 236 -1.97 5.48 -8.11
C ASN A 236 -1.52 4.01 -8.20
N TYR A 237 -1.51 3.27 -7.09
CA TYR A 237 -1.13 1.85 -7.09
C TYR A 237 -2.32 0.89 -7.26
N SER A 238 -3.54 1.40 -7.08
CA SER A 238 -4.77 0.67 -7.38
C SER A 238 -5.16 0.93 -8.84
N ASN A 239 -5.29 -0.12 -9.64
CA ASN A 239 -5.96 -0.04 -10.94
C ASN A 239 -7.49 0.13 -10.75
N GLU A 240 -7.90 1.18 -10.04
CA GLU A 240 -9.29 1.64 -10.03
C GLU A 240 -9.44 2.58 -11.23
N ASN A 241 -9.79 2.00 -12.37
CA ASN A 241 -10.43 2.71 -13.48
C ASN A 241 -11.94 2.69 -13.28
#